data_AF-A0A1I2HW94-F1
#
_entry.id   AF-A0A1I2HW94-F1
#
_cell.length_a   1.000
_cell.length_b   1.000
_cell.length_c   1.000
_cell.angle_alpha   90.00
_cell.angle_beta   90.00
_cell.angle_gamma   90.00
#
_symmetry.space_group_name_H-M   'P 1'
#
loop_
_entity.id
_entity.type
_entity.pdbx_description
1 polymer ?
#
loop_
_entity_poly.entity_id
_entity_poly.type
_entity_poly.pdbx_seq_one_letter_code
_entity_poly.pdbx_strand_id
1 'polypeptide(L)'
;MKNFTFFLAIFMMIFVSCSPDDSTTMNEKIIGGWNLTNITQQKDNQLKVLQNGNSKFEFKSNSVNINGNTYLNETGNYSYTISNENYFNPDLIEPKNNILKIGNNKFVIEIDSDGKNLILTNYSDGKIKYHLSK
;
A
#
# COMPACT_ATOMS: atom_id res chain seq x y z
N MET A 1 22.90 -49.23 35.93
CA MET A 1 22.71 -47.76 35.95
C MET A 1 21.73 -47.41 34.85
N LYS A 2 20.54 -46.98 35.27
CA LYS A 2 19.39 -46.62 34.45
C LYS A 2 19.54 -45.16 34.03
N ASN A 3 19.12 -44.83 32.80
CA ASN A 3 18.75 -43.47 32.34
C ASN A 3 19.86 -42.55 31.79
N PHE A 4 20.65 -42.96 30.80
CA PHE A 4 21.51 -42.00 30.07
C PHE A 4 21.18 -41.81 28.58
N THR A 5 20.18 -42.52 28.04
CA THR A 5 19.87 -42.46 26.60
C THR A 5 18.74 -41.49 26.23
N PHE A 6 18.16 -40.79 27.20
CA PHE A 6 16.99 -39.93 26.97
C PHE A 6 17.33 -38.46 26.67
N PHE A 7 18.59 -38.04 26.80
CA PHE A 7 18.98 -36.64 26.64
C PHE A 7 19.39 -36.23 25.22
N LEU A 8 19.55 -37.17 24.29
CA LEU A 8 20.02 -36.87 22.94
C LEU A 8 18.88 -36.57 21.93
N ALA A 9 17.63 -36.84 22.28
CA ALA A 9 16.48 -36.68 21.38
C ALA A 9 15.76 -35.32 21.48
N ILE A 10 16.09 -34.49 22.48
CA ILE A 10 15.37 -33.23 22.76
C ILE A 10 16.07 -32.01 22.12
N PHE A 11 17.31 -32.13 21.65
CA PHE A 11 18.07 -30.99 21.13
C PHE A 11 17.85 -30.68 19.64
N MET A 12 17.11 -31.51 18.90
CA MET A 12 16.87 -31.32 17.45
C MET A 12 15.59 -30.55 17.10
N MET A 13 14.77 -30.14 18.07
CA MET A 13 13.52 -29.40 17.79
C MET A 13 13.64 -27.87 17.85
N ILE A 14 14.84 -27.30 18.01
CA ILE A 14 15.00 -25.84 18.17
C ILE A 14 15.19 -25.08 16.83
N PHE A 15 15.01 -25.75 15.69
CA PHE A 15 15.12 -25.11 14.36
C PHE A 15 13.80 -24.97 13.61
N VAL A 16 12.66 -25.26 14.25
CA VAL A 16 11.34 -25.04 13.64
C VAL A 16 10.67 -23.87 14.34
N SER A 17 10.35 -22.85 13.55
CA SER A 17 9.66 -21.61 13.93
C SER A 17 10.57 -20.44 14.30
N CYS A 18 11.50 -20.12 13.41
CA CYS A 18 11.60 -18.72 13.00
C CYS A 18 10.97 -18.66 11.60
N SER A 19 9.65 -18.49 11.51
CA SER A 19 9.09 -17.97 10.27
C SER A 19 9.75 -16.60 10.09
N PRO A 20 10.34 -16.28 8.93
CA PRO A 20 10.69 -14.90 8.66
C PRO A 20 9.40 -14.12 8.79
N ASP A 21 9.32 -13.32 9.84
CA ASP A 21 8.34 -12.25 10.00
C ASP A 21 8.72 -11.13 9.01
N ASP A 22 8.97 -11.52 7.74
CA ASP A 22 9.25 -10.65 6.61
C ASP A 22 7.92 -9.98 6.25
N SER A 23 7.44 -9.15 7.17
CA SER A 23 6.37 -8.22 6.95
C SER A 23 6.85 -7.25 5.87
N THR A 24 6.63 -7.64 4.61
CA THR A 24 7.04 -6.87 3.43
C THR A 24 6.51 -5.46 3.60
N THR A 25 7.41 -4.48 3.53
CA THR A 25 7.06 -3.08 3.78
C THR A 25 6.12 -2.58 2.70
N MET A 26 5.36 -1.50 2.97
CA MET A 26 4.49 -0.92 1.95
C MET A 26 5.29 -0.45 0.71
N ASN A 27 6.54 0.01 0.92
CA ASN A 27 7.46 0.37 -0.17
C ASN A 27 7.77 -0.80 -1.10
N GLU A 28 7.85 -2.02 -0.58
CA GLU A 28 8.11 -3.22 -1.39
C GLU A 28 6.81 -3.75 -2.04
N LYS A 29 5.69 -3.70 -1.31
CA LYS A 29 4.39 -4.20 -1.80
C LYS A 29 3.84 -3.42 -2.99
N ILE A 30 4.08 -2.11 -3.03
CA ILE A 30 3.56 -1.23 -4.09
C ILE A 30 4.34 -1.35 -5.41
N ILE A 31 5.56 -1.91 -5.40
CA ILE A 31 6.41 -1.99 -6.59
C ILE A 31 5.72 -2.75 -7.73
N GLY A 32 5.90 -2.25 -8.95
CA GLY A 32 5.40 -2.82 -10.19
C GLY A 32 4.33 -1.96 -10.87
N GLY A 33 3.72 -2.57 -11.88
CA GLY A 33 2.70 -1.94 -12.73
C GLY A 33 1.30 -2.10 -12.17
N TRP A 34 0.54 -1.01 -12.12
CA TRP A 34 -0.84 -0.96 -11.70
C TRP A 34 -1.67 -0.22 -12.74
N ASN A 35 -2.72 -0.85 -13.22
CA ASN A 35 -3.65 -0.27 -14.18
C ASN A 35 -4.75 0.45 -13.42
N LEU A 36 -4.99 1.73 -13.73
CA LEU A 36 -6.12 2.46 -13.18
C LEU A 36 -7.42 1.84 -13.71
N THR A 37 -8.30 1.39 -12.82
CA THR A 37 -9.63 0.89 -13.17
C THR A 37 -10.62 2.05 -13.24
N ASN A 38 -10.66 2.89 -12.21
CA ASN A 38 -11.45 4.12 -12.17
C ASN A 38 -10.99 5.05 -11.02
N ILE A 39 -11.47 6.29 -11.07
CA ILE A 39 -11.40 7.26 -9.98
C ILE A 39 -12.83 7.58 -9.57
N THR A 40 -13.12 7.45 -8.28
CA THR A 40 -14.44 7.75 -7.72
C THR A 40 -14.38 8.84 -6.67
N GLN A 41 -15.50 9.52 -6.47
CA GLN A 41 -15.69 10.51 -5.42
C GLN A 41 -16.96 10.19 -4.64
N GLN A 42 -16.86 10.16 -3.31
CA GLN A 42 -18.05 10.10 -2.45
C GLN A 42 -18.59 11.52 -2.22
N LYS A 43 -19.82 11.77 -2.69
CA LYS A 43 -20.52 13.04 -2.53
C LYS A 43 -21.98 12.77 -2.16
N ASP A 44 -22.44 13.36 -1.05
CA ASP A 44 -23.84 13.28 -0.60
C ASP A 44 -24.39 11.84 -0.53
N ASN A 45 -23.60 10.92 0.04
CA ASN A 45 -23.87 9.47 0.11
C ASN A 45 -24.01 8.76 -1.24
N GLN A 46 -23.64 9.40 -2.35
CA GLN A 46 -23.56 8.79 -3.66
C GLN A 46 -22.10 8.63 -4.10
N LEU A 47 -21.84 7.55 -4.84
CA LEU A 47 -20.56 7.32 -5.48
C LEU A 47 -20.63 7.86 -6.92
N LYS A 48 -19.78 8.84 -7.23
CA LYS A 48 -19.63 9.38 -8.58
C LYS A 48 -18.33 8.90 -9.19
N VAL A 49 -18.37 8.40 -10.43
CA VAL A 49 -17.15 8.14 -11.21
C VAL A 49 -16.65 9.46 -11.79
N LEU A 50 -15.42 9.84 -11.46
CA LEU A 50 -14.73 11.02 -12.00
C LEU A 50 -13.99 10.70 -13.30
N GLN A 51 -13.43 9.49 -13.39
CA GLN A 51 -12.65 9.03 -14.53
C GLN A 51 -12.69 7.51 -14.63
N ASN A 52 -12.80 6.98 -15.85
CA ASN A 52 -12.60 5.55 -16.14
C ASN A 52 -11.13 5.26 -16.47
N GLY A 53 -10.74 3.99 -16.30
CA GLY A 53 -9.38 3.51 -16.50
C GLY A 53 -8.82 3.74 -17.89
N ASN A 54 -7.73 4.51 -17.97
CA ASN A 54 -6.95 4.75 -19.18
C ASN A 54 -5.46 5.02 -18.87
N SER A 55 -5.07 4.87 -17.60
CA SER A 55 -3.77 5.26 -17.09
C SER A 55 -3.09 4.08 -16.40
N LYS A 56 -1.76 4.02 -16.47
CA LYS A 56 -0.95 3.01 -15.79
C LYS A 56 0.08 3.69 -14.89
N PHE A 57 0.25 3.15 -13.69
CA PHE A 57 1.24 3.56 -12.70
C PHE A 57 2.31 2.48 -12.62
N GLU A 58 3.57 2.84 -12.83
CA GLU A 58 4.70 1.92 -12.71
C GLU A 58 5.61 2.38 -11.56
N PHE A 59 5.44 1.75 -10.40
CA PHE A 59 6.20 2.09 -9.19
C PHE A 59 7.55 1.36 -9.18
N LYS A 60 8.63 2.12 -9.02
CA LYS A 60 9.99 1.67 -8.74
C LYS A 60 10.39 2.14 -7.33
N SER A 61 11.61 1.86 -6.87
CA SER A 61 12.02 2.09 -5.46
C SER A 61 11.76 3.50 -4.92
N ASN A 62 11.84 4.56 -5.73
CA ASN A 62 11.64 5.95 -5.30
C ASN A 62 10.94 6.83 -6.34
N SER A 63 10.43 6.22 -7.41
CA SER A 63 9.81 6.92 -8.53
C SER A 63 8.61 6.16 -9.06
N VAL A 64 7.61 6.89 -9.53
CA VAL A 64 6.47 6.34 -10.25
C VAL A 64 6.38 6.99 -11.63
N ASN A 65 6.26 6.17 -12.67
CA ASN A 65 5.86 6.64 -13.99
C ASN A 65 4.34 6.51 -14.11
N ILE A 66 3.66 7.62 -14.40
CA ILE A 66 2.23 7.64 -14.70
C ILE A 66 2.10 7.84 -16.21
N ASN A 67 1.58 6.84 -16.90
CA ASN A 67 1.29 6.88 -18.32
C ASN A 67 -0.22 7.03 -18.52
N GLY A 68 -0.67 8.20 -18.97
CA GLY A 68 -2.08 8.58 -19.03
C GLY A 68 -2.41 9.62 -17.96
N ASN A 69 -3.11 10.70 -18.35
CA ASN A 69 -3.51 11.73 -17.39
C ASN A 69 -4.60 11.20 -16.46
N THR A 70 -4.49 11.55 -15.18
CA THR A 70 -5.48 11.24 -14.14
C THR A 70 -6.12 12.52 -13.61
N TYR A 71 -7.13 12.37 -12.76
CA TYR A 71 -7.85 13.50 -12.17
C TYR A 71 -6.95 14.51 -11.43
N LEU A 72 -5.89 14.06 -10.77
CA LEU A 72 -4.98 14.90 -9.96
C LEU A 72 -3.53 14.94 -10.46
N ASN A 73 -3.15 14.09 -11.41
CA ASN A 73 -1.77 13.97 -11.89
C ASN A 73 -1.74 13.86 -13.41
N GLU A 74 -0.84 14.61 -14.03
CA GLU A 74 -0.55 14.49 -15.46
C GLU A 74 0.37 13.28 -15.74
N THR A 75 0.45 12.88 -17.00
CA THR A 75 1.44 11.90 -17.47
C THR A 75 2.86 12.38 -17.16
N GLY A 76 3.69 11.50 -16.61
CA GLY A 76 5.09 11.85 -16.32
C GLY A 76 5.79 10.92 -15.35
N ASN A 77 7.03 11.28 -15.03
CA ASN A 77 7.82 10.63 -13.99
C ASN A 77 7.81 11.50 -12.74
N TYR A 78 7.47 10.90 -11.60
CA TYR A 78 7.41 11.57 -10.32
C TYR A 78 8.28 10.84 -9.31
N SER A 79 8.97 11.59 -8.47
CA SER A 79 9.46 11.03 -7.21
C SER A 79 8.27 10.76 -6.28
N TYR A 80 8.36 9.69 -5.50
CA TYR A 80 7.42 9.45 -4.41
C TYR A 80 8.13 9.06 -3.12
N THR A 81 7.41 9.26 -2.02
CA THR A 81 7.82 8.79 -0.69
C THR A 81 6.64 8.13 0.00
N ILE A 82 6.90 7.10 0.79
CA ILE A 82 5.92 6.52 1.70
C ILE A 82 6.36 6.80 3.14
N SER A 83 5.49 7.46 3.89
CA SER A 83 5.68 7.80 5.30
C SER A 83 4.52 7.25 6.13
N ASN A 84 4.75 6.99 7.41
CA ASN A 84 3.69 6.59 8.32
C ASN A 84 3.19 7.84 9.06
N GLU A 85 2.04 8.40 8.66
CA GLU A 85 1.49 9.66 9.19
C GLU A 85 0.12 9.44 9.85
N ASN A 86 -0.23 10.28 10.84
CA ASN A 86 -1.56 10.27 11.45
C ASN A 86 -2.58 10.91 10.52
N TYR A 87 -3.58 10.13 10.07
CA TYR A 87 -4.64 10.62 9.20
C TYR A 87 -5.85 11.09 10.02
N PHE A 88 -6.44 12.22 9.62
CA PHE A 88 -7.80 12.69 9.93
C PHE A 88 -8.09 13.36 11.30
N ASN A 89 -7.44 13.01 12.42
CA ASN A 89 -7.74 13.68 13.70
C ASN A 89 -6.52 13.78 14.65
N PRO A 90 -6.03 14.99 14.98
CA PRO A 90 -4.91 15.17 15.90
C PRO A 90 -5.21 14.79 17.35
N ASP A 91 -6.50 14.68 17.74
CA ASP A 91 -6.91 14.33 19.11
C ASP A 91 -6.97 12.81 19.36
N LEU A 92 -6.78 11.99 18.32
CA LEU A 92 -6.72 10.53 18.45
C LEU A 92 -5.27 10.05 18.55
N ILE A 93 -5.00 9.21 19.55
CA ILE A 93 -3.66 8.72 19.88
C ILE A 93 -3.10 7.78 18.79
N GLU A 94 -3.94 7.08 18.00
CA GLU A 94 -3.57 6.20 16.85
C GLU A 94 -4.77 5.95 15.90
N PRO A 95 -4.61 5.55 14.61
CA PRO A 95 -3.45 4.90 13.98
C PRO A 95 -2.73 5.70 12.88
N LYS A 96 -1.44 5.41 12.72
CA LYS A 96 -0.62 5.88 11.59
C LYS A 96 -0.95 5.06 10.34
N ASN A 97 -1.15 5.75 9.23
CA ASN A 97 -1.39 5.15 7.92
C ASN A 97 -0.19 5.33 7.00
N ASN A 98 0.01 4.39 6.08
CA ASN A 98 0.97 4.55 5.00
C ASN A 98 0.48 5.64 4.05
N ILE A 99 1.19 6.76 4.00
CA ILE A 99 0.90 7.91 3.15
C ILE A 99 1.89 7.93 1.98
N LEU A 100 1.35 7.80 0.77
CA LEU A 100 2.08 8.00 -0.48
C LEU A 100 2.02 9.46 -0.89
N LYS A 101 3.18 10.08 -1.06
CA LYS A 101 3.29 11.41 -1.67
C LYS A 101 3.81 11.28 -3.09
N ILE A 102 3.03 11.68 -4.09
CA ILE A 102 3.44 11.77 -5.50
C ILE A 102 3.37 13.23 -5.92
N GLY A 103 4.53 13.85 -6.15
CA GLY A 103 4.61 15.30 -6.39
C GLY A 103 3.98 16.08 -5.23
N ASN A 104 2.93 16.85 -5.53
CA ASN A 104 2.20 17.65 -4.53
C ASN A 104 0.99 16.91 -3.91
N ASN A 105 0.64 15.74 -4.43
CA ASN A 105 -0.53 14.99 -3.96
C ASN A 105 -0.14 13.96 -2.91
N LYS A 106 -0.95 13.84 -1.87
CA LYS A 106 -0.82 12.82 -0.83
C LYS A 106 -2.01 11.87 -0.86
N PHE A 107 -1.74 10.59 -0.61
CA PHE A 107 -2.75 9.53 -0.60
C PHE A 107 -2.53 8.58 0.58
N VAL A 108 -3.60 8.15 1.22
CA VAL A 108 -3.58 6.94 2.05
C VAL A 108 -3.52 5.73 1.11
N ILE A 109 -2.59 4.80 1.39
CA ILE A 109 -2.36 3.59 0.59
C ILE A 109 -2.99 2.39 1.27
N GLU A 110 -3.82 1.66 0.53
CA GLU A 110 -4.36 0.37 0.94
C GLU A 110 -4.10 -0.64 -0.19
N ILE A 111 -3.46 -1.76 0.13
CA ILE A 111 -3.30 -2.90 -0.77
C ILE A 111 -4.06 -4.07 -0.14
N ASP A 112 -4.84 -4.77 -0.95
CA ASP A 112 -5.58 -5.95 -0.50
C ASP A 112 -4.66 -7.11 -0.09
N SER A 113 -5.24 -8.11 0.57
CA SER A 113 -4.48 -9.23 1.11
C SER A 113 -3.83 -10.11 0.04
N ASP A 114 -4.39 -10.14 -1.18
CA ASP A 114 -3.83 -10.91 -2.31
C ASP A 114 -2.87 -10.09 -3.19
N GLY A 115 -2.69 -8.80 -2.88
CA GLY A 115 -1.72 -7.90 -3.51
C GLY A 115 -2.08 -7.50 -4.94
N LYS A 116 -3.35 -7.65 -5.34
CA LYS A 116 -3.84 -7.40 -6.71
C LYS A 116 -4.57 -6.09 -6.85
N ASN A 117 -5.15 -5.54 -5.79
CA ASN A 117 -5.83 -4.25 -5.82
C ASN A 117 -5.15 -3.25 -4.90
N LEU A 118 -5.00 -2.03 -5.42
CA LEU A 118 -4.44 -0.88 -4.74
C LEU A 118 -5.48 0.23 -4.73
N ILE A 119 -5.77 0.76 -3.55
CA ILE A 119 -6.62 1.93 -3.37
C ILE A 119 -5.74 3.08 -2.89
N LEU A 120 -5.77 4.18 -3.63
CA LEU A 120 -5.19 5.45 -3.20
C LEU A 120 -6.32 6.42 -2.84
N THR A 121 -6.52 6.66 -1.56
CA THR A 121 -7.51 7.62 -1.06
C THR A 121 -6.85 8.99 -0.90
N ASN A 122 -7.36 10.02 -1.55
CA ASN A 122 -6.80 11.36 -1.48
C ASN A 122 -6.78 11.88 -0.03
N TYR A 123 -5.61 12.31 0.43
CA TYR A 123 -5.40 12.72 1.81
C TYR A 123 -6.11 14.04 2.18
N SER A 124 -6.38 14.91 1.19
CA SER A 124 -6.91 16.25 1.47
C SER A 124 -8.39 16.24 1.82
N ASP A 125 -9.17 15.34 1.22
CA ASP A 125 -10.62 15.28 1.42
C ASP A 125 -11.15 13.90 1.82
N GLY A 126 -10.36 12.84 1.67
CA GLY A 126 -10.77 11.46 1.94
C GLY A 126 -11.88 10.92 1.03
N LYS A 127 -12.32 11.71 0.06
CA LYS A 127 -13.50 11.44 -0.77
C LYS A 127 -13.13 10.93 -2.14
N ILE A 128 -11.99 11.35 -2.68
CA ILE A 128 -11.51 10.89 -3.98
C ILE A 128 -10.68 9.62 -3.79
N LYS A 129 -11.04 8.56 -4.51
CA LYS A 129 -10.35 7.26 -4.46
C LYS A 129 -9.95 6.82 -5.86
N TYR A 130 -8.70 6.42 -6.00
CA TYR A 130 -8.18 5.76 -7.18
C TYR A 130 -8.20 4.26 -6.93
N HIS A 131 -8.80 3.52 -7.86
CA HIS A 131 -8.85 2.07 -7.82
C HIS A 131 -7.92 1.55 -8.90
N LEU A 132 -6.87 0.85 -8.50
CA LEU A 132 -5.88 0.28 -9.40
C LEU A 132 -5.78 -1.23 -9.22
N SER A 133 -5.45 -1.94 -10.30
CA SER A 133 -5.29 -3.40 -10.29
C SER A 133 -4.04 -3.84 -11.06
N LYS A 134 -3.44 -4.95 -10.64
CA LYS A 134 -2.38 -5.64 -11.39
C LYS A 134 -2.93 -6.46 -12.55
#